data_AF-B6B6D8-F1
#
_entry.id   AF-B6B6D8-F1
#
_cell.length_a   1.000
_cell.length_b   1.000
_cell.length_c   1.000
_cell.angle_alpha   90.00
_cell.angle_beta   90.00
_cell.angle_gamma   90.00
#
_symmetry.space_group_name_H-M   'P 1'
#
loop_
_entity.id
_entity.type
_entity.pdbx_description
1 polymer ?
#
loop_
_entity_poly.entity_id
_entity_poly.type
_entity_poly.pdbx_seq_one_letter_code
_entity_poly.pdbx_strand_id
1 'polypeptide(L)'
;MNEAYYIALLCHALFGGQPETVHQFTYPGGAASIRTDCENRNRVIEFGLDKRSSLDSIQQALFAAEITGKEAVVALIDTDGMLGRFEWRIARAANIAGVPIRIIPAELAHSLGAGG
;
A
#
# COMPACT_ATOMS: atom_id res chain seq x y z
N MET A 1 -2.64 -0.10 16.61
CA MET A 1 -3.17 -0.84 15.44
C MET A 1 -2.00 -1.23 14.55
N ASN A 2 -2.13 -2.31 13.78
CA ASN A 2 -1.11 -2.74 12.82
C ASN A 2 -1.60 -2.52 11.39
N GLU A 3 -0.70 -2.72 10.43
CA GLU A 3 -0.94 -2.50 9.00
C GLU A 3 -2.11 -3.36 8.47
N ALA A 4 -2.15 -4.64 8.86
CA ALA A 4 -3.21 -5.58 8.47
C ALA A 4 -4.62 -5.08 8.83
N TYR A 5 -4.78 -4.41 9.97
CA TYR A 5 -6.05 -3.80 10.36
C TYR A 5 -6.48 -2.71 9.35
N TYR A 6 -5.57 -1.82 8.96
CA TYR A 6 -5.86 -0.78 7.99
C TYR A 6 -6.12 -1.33 6.60
N ILE A 7 -5.38 -2.37 6.18
CA ILE A 7 -5.59 -3.04 4.89
C ILE A 7 -7.00 -3.59 4.79
N ALA A 8 -7.42 -4.38 5.79
CA ALA A 8 -8.75 -5.00 5.81
C ALA A 8 -9.87 -3.97 5.75
N LEU A 9 -9.70 -2.82 6.43
CA LEU A 9 -10.71 -1.77 6.49
C LEU A 9 -10.73 -0.90 5.23
N LEU A 10 -9.57 -0.42 4.80
CA LEU A 10 -9.47 0.65 3.81
C LEU A 10 -9.45 0.12 2.37
N CYS A 11 -8.99 -1.12 2.15
CA CYS A 11 -8.93 -1.67 0.80
C CYS A 11 -10.31 -1.68 0.14
N HIS A 12 -11.32 -2.17 0.85
CA HIS A 12 -12.68 -2.15 0.34
C HIS A 12 -13.26 -0.72 0.37
N ALA A 13 -13.19 -0.05 1.52
CA ALA A 13 -13.89 1.23 1.75
C ALA A 13 -13.40 2.38 0.86
N LEU A 14 -12.08 2.49 0.62
CA LEU A 14 -11.50 3.61 -0.11
C LEU A 14 -11.11 3.25 -1.55
N PHE A 15 -10.77 1.99 -1.81
CA PHE A 15 -10.22 1.58 -3.10
C PHE A 15 -11.12 0.62 -3.87
N GLY A 16 -12.24 0.16 -3.28
CA GLY A 16 -13.13 -0.83 -3.89
C GLY A 16 -12.40 -2.12 -4.26
N GLY A 17 -11.35 -2.46 -3.51
CA GLY A 17 -10.44 -3.55 -3.81
C GLY A 17 -10.70 -4.83 -3.00
N GLN A 18 -9.91 -5.85 -3.32
CA GLN A 18 -9.76 -7.10 -2.59
C GLN A 18 -8.44 -7.07 -1.81
N PRO A 19 -8.47 -7.28 -0.49
CA PRO A 19 -7.26 -7.28 0.32
C PRO A 19 -6.45 -8.58 0.10
N GLU A 20 -5.15 -8.50 0.35
CA GLU A 20 -4.26 -9.67 0.49
C GLU A 20 -4.27 -10.65 -0.71
N THR A 21 -4.32 -10.13 -1.93
CA THR A 21 -4.30 -10.96 -3.16
C THR A 21 -2.91 -11.52 -3.43
N VAL A 22 -2.81 -12.82 -3.73
CA VAL A 22 -1.53 -13.51 -3.97
C VAL A 22 -1.30 -13.74 -5.46
N HIS A 23 -0.11 -13.37 -5.94
CA HIS A 23 0.33 -13.59 -7.32
C HIS A 23 1.60 -14.41 -7.36
N GLN A 24 1.67 -15.33 -8.32
CA GLN A 24 2.88 -16.12 -8.58
C GLN A 24 3.74 -15.42 -9.62
N PHE A 25 5.07 -15.55 -9.48
CA PHE A 25 6.02 -15.05 -10.46
C PHE A 25 7.25 -15.98 -10.54
N THR A 26 7.96 -15.87 -11.66
CA THR A 26 9.22 -16.60 -11.89
C THR A 26 10.39 -15.63 -11.97
N TYR A 27 11.58 -16.10 -11.59
CA TYR A 27 12.85 -15.39 -11.70
C TYR A 27 13.94 -16.40 -12.08
N PRO A 28 15.16 -15.98 -12.49
CA PRO A 28 16.16 -16.90 -13.04
C PRO A 28 16.51 -18.12 -12.17
N GLY A 29 16.33 -18.01 -10.84
CA GLY A 29 16.61 -19.08 -9.88
C GLY A 29 15.40 -19.90 -9.42
N GLY A 30 14.17 -19.62 -9.87
CA GLY A 30 12.99 -20.36 -9.44
C GLY A 30 11.66 -19.64 -9.60
N ALA A 31 10.69 -20.06 -8.79
CA ALA A 31 9.35 -19.46 -8.70
C ALA A 31 9.06 -19.07 -7.25
N ALA A 32 8.31 -18.00 -7.08
CA ALA A 32 7.89 -17.47 -5.78
C ALA A 32 6.53 -16.78 -5.91
N SER A 33 6.04 -16.23 -4.82
CA SER A 33 4.80 -15.48 -4.77
C SER A 33 4.96 -14.16 -4.04
N ILE A 34 4.21 -13.16 -4.48
CA ILE A 34 3.97 -11.93 -3.74
C ILE A 34 2.53 -11.89 -3.23
N ARG A 35 2.30 -11.13 -2.18
CA ARG A 35 0.97 -10.76 -1.71
C ARG A 35 0.87 -9.25 -1.76
N THR A 36 -0.12 -8.74 -2.48
CA THR A 36 -0.43 -7.32 -2.52
C THR A 36 -1.37 -6.98 -1.38
N ASP A 37 -1.18 -5.84 -0.73
CA ASP A 37 -2.08 -5.43 0.34
C ASP A 37 -3.50 -5.19 -0.14
N CYS A 38 -3.67 -4.52 -1.28
CA CYS A 38 -4.98 -4.26 -1.87
C CYS A 38 -4.94 -4.20 -3.39
N GLU A 39 -5.95 -4.79 -4.02
CA GLU A 39 -6.03 -4.85 -5.48
C GLU A 39 -7.45 -4.57 -5.97
N ASN A 40 -7.59 -3.71 -6.98
CA ASN A 40 -8.84 -3.55 -7.71
C ASN A 40 -8.63 -3.83 -9.21
N ARG A 41 -9.62 -3.51 -10.05
CA ARG A 41 -9.57 -3.79 -11.50
C ARG A 41 -8.31 -3.23 -12.17
N ASN A 42 -7.88 -2.03 -11.78
CA ASN A 42 -6.86 -1.27 -12.51
C ASN A 42 -5.61 -0.95 -11.68
N ARG A 43 -5.64 -1.21 -10.37
CA ARG A 43 -4.60 -0.74 -9.43
C ARG A 43 -4.20 -1.82 -8.44
N VAL A 44 -2.93 -1.78 -8.07
CA VAL A 44 -2.37 -2.44 -6.89
C VAL A 44 -1.91 -1.36 -5.92
N ILE A 45 -2.28 -1.52 -4.66
CA ILE A 45 -2.04 -0.54 -3.61
C ILE A 45 -1.30 -1.25 -2.48
N GLU A 46 -0.10 -0.78 -2.17
CA GLU A 46 0.64 -1.20 -0.97
C GLU A 46 0.50 -0.15 0.12
N PHE A 47 0.26 -0.61 1.33
CA PHE A 47 0.10 0.23 2.50
C PHE A 47 1.45 0.44 3.20
N GLY A 48 1.53 1.50 3.99
CA GLY A 48 2.65 1.76 4.87
C GLY A 48 2.21 2.57 6.08
N LEU A 49 2.97 2.49 7.17
CA LEU A 49 2.81 3.35 8.34
C LEU A 49 4.05 4.25 8.48
N ASP A 50 4.06 5.11 9.52
CA ASP A 50 5.13 6.08 9.81
C ASP A 50 6.37 5.45 10.45
N LYS A 51 6.87 4.37 9.83
CA LYS A 51 7.95 3.54 10.37
C LYS A 51 8.92 3.12 9.27
N ARG A 52 10.12 2.75 9.69
CA ARG A 52 11.22 2.35 8.79
C ARG A 52 10.84 1.20 7.84
N SER A 53 10.03 0.24 8.30
CA SER A 53 9.70 -0.92 7.47
C SER A 53 9.01 -0.50 6.20
N SER A 54 8.10 0.49 6.24
CA SER A 54 7.30 0.95 5.11
C SER A 54 8.07 1.64 3.99
N LEU A 55 9.40 1.75 4.08
CA LEU A 55 10.25 2.19 2.98
C LEU A 55 10.20 1.23 1.78
N ASP A 56 9.86 -0.04 2.01
CA ASP A 56 9.72 -1.06 0.96
C ASP A 56 8.41 -0.95 0.16
N SER A 57 7.39 -0.26 0.67
CA SER A 57 6.07 -0.07 0.02
C SER A 57 6.16 0.35 -1.45
N ILE A 58 7.11 1.22 -1.81
CA ILE A 58 7.30 1.64 -3.21
C ILE A 58 7.82 0.48 -4.07
N GLN A 59 8.81 -0.25 -3.57
CA GLN A 59 9.38 -1.37 -4.31
C GLN A 59 8.34 -2.47 -4.47
N GLN A 60 7.57 -2.76 -3.42
CA GLN A 60 6.47 -3.71 -3.46
C GLN A 60 5.40 -3.27 -4.46
N ALA A 61 4.95 -2.01 -4.44
CA ALA A 61 3.91 -1.51 -5.34
C ALA A 61 4.34 -1.55 -6.81
N LEU A 62 5.58 -1.15 -7.10
CA LEU A 62 6.13 -1.20 -8.46
C LEU A 62 6.28 -2.63 -8.95
N PHE A 63 6.75 -3.54 -8.11
CA PHE A 63 6.90 -4.94 -8.50
C PHE A 63 5.55 -5.63 -8.66
N ALA A 64 4.59 -5.36 -7.77
CA ALA A 64 3.21 -5.82 -7.91
C ALA A 64 2.58 -5.31 -9.22
N ALA A 65 2.82 -4.05 -9.59
CA ALA A 65 2.35 -3.48 -10.85
C ALA A 65 2.96 -4.20 -12.06
N GLU A 66 4.25 -4.51 -12.04
CA GLU A 66 4.92 -5.31 -13.08
C GLU A 66 4.28 -6.70 -13.24
N ILE A 67 4.00 -7.39 -12.13
CA ILE A 67 3.41 -8.74 -12.16
C ILE A 67 1.95 -8.72 -12.62
N THR A 68 1.18 -7.70 -12.23
CA THR A 68 -0.27 -7.65 -12.48
C THR A 68 -0.66 -6.86 -13.73
N GLY A 69 0.24 -6.06 -14.29
CA GLY A 69 -0.04 -5.11 -15.37
C GLY A 69 -0.92 -3.93 -14.93
N LYS A 70 -1.00 -3.65 -13.63
CA LYS A 70 -1.86 -2.60 -13.03
C LYS A 70 -1.07 -1.36 -12.68
N GLU A 71 -1.77 -0.27 -12.39
CA GLU A 71 -1.13 0.95 -11.86
C GLU A 71 -0.67 0.73 -10.40
N ALA A 72 0.60 1.01 -10.11
CA ALA A 72 1.13 1.05 -8.74
C ALA A 72 0.59 2.26 -7.98
N VAL A 73 0.20 2.08 -6.72
CA VAL A 73 -0.17 3.15 -5.78
C VAL A 73 0.39 2.83 -4.41
N VAL A 74 0.79 3.85 -3.66
CA VAL A 74 1.16 3.72 -2.23
C VAL A 74 0.15 4.47 -1.36
N ALA A 75 -0.32 3.83 -0.29
CA ALA A 75 -1.18 4.43 0.73
C ALA A 75 -0.46 4.45 2.08
N LEU A 76 -0.03 5.62 2.54
CA LEU A 76 0.56 5.80 3.86
C LEU A 76 -0.51 6.16 4.88
N ILE A 77 -0.53 5.46 6.00
CA ILE A 77 -1.37 5.76 7.15
C ILE A 77 -0.54 6.59 8.13
N ASP A 78 -0.94 7.84 8.28
CA ASP A 78 -0.41 8.79 9.25
C ASP A 78 -1.06 8.51 10.61
N THR A 79 -0.27 8.04 11.56
CA THR A 79 -0.68 7.52 12.87
C THR A 79 -0.44 8.52 14.01
N ASP A 80 0.34 9.57 13.76
CA ASP A 80 0.66 10.60 14.77
C ASP A 80 0.35 12.04 14.32
N GLY A 81 -0.18 12.21 13.10
CA GLY A 81 -0.56 13.50 12.52
C GLY A 81 0.63 14.30 12.01
N MET A 82 1.82 13.71 11.93
CA MET A 82 3.04 14.39 11.51
C MET A 82 3.64 13.73 10.27
N LEU A 83 4.00 14.55 9.28
CA LEU A 83 4.78 14.06 8.15
C LEU A 83 6.24 13.81 8.56
N GLY A 84 6.52 12.61 9.02
CA GLY A 84 7.82 12.18 9.50
C GLY A 84 8.84 11.92 8.40
N ARG A 85 10.04 11.53 8.84
CA ARG A 85 11.18 11.26 7.94
C ARG A 85 10.94 10.09 6.99
N PHE A 86 10.08 9.12 7.34
CA PHE A 86 9.89 7.94 6.51
C PHE A 86 8.88 8.23 5.40
N GLU A 87 7.77 8.85 5.76
CA GLU A 87 6.70 9.32 4.90
C GLU A 87 7.23 10.34 3.92
N TRP A 88 8.08 11.28 4.36
CA TRP A 88 8.78 12.20 3.47
C TRP A 88 9.63 11.46 2.43
N ARG A 89 10.44 10.49 2.85
CA ARG A 89 11.29 9.71 1.94
C ARG A 89 10.47 8.93 0.92
N ILE A 90 9.38 8.30 1.36
CA ILE A 90 8.47 7.56 0.51
C ILE A 90 7.81 8.52 -0.49
N ALA A 91 7.26 9.65 -0.04
CA ALA A 91 6.65 10.65 -0.91
C ALA A 91 7.62 11.15 -1.99
N ARG A 92 8.89 11.42 -1.63
CA ARG A 92 9.91 11.86 -2.61
C ARG A 92 10.28 10.76 -3.61
N ALA A 93 10.45 9.53 -3.16
CA ALA A 93 10.76 8.40 -4.04
C ALA A 93 9.58 8.05 -4.96
N ALA A 94 8.35 8.06 -4.45
CA ALA A 94 7.13 7.85 -5.23
C ALA A 94 6.97 8.92 -6.32
N ASN A 95 7.22 10.20 -6.00
CA ASN A 95 7.20 11.29 -6.96
C ASN A 95 8.21 11.10 -8.11
N ILE A 96 9.43 10.64 -7.81
CA ILE A 96 10.45 10.36 -8.84
C ILE A 96 10.01 9.19 -9.72
N ALA A 97 9.41 8.15 -9.13
CA ALA A 97 8.95 6.96 -9.83
C ALA A 97 7.61 7.15 -10.58
N GLY A 98 6.94 8.31 -10.43
CA GLY A 98 5.61 8.54 -11.00
C GLY A 98 4.50 7.73 -10.34
N VAL A 99 4.71 7.25 -9.10
CA VAL A 99 3.75 6.45 -8.34
C VAL A 99 2.85 7.39 -7.53
N PRO A 100 1.51 7.36 -7.73
CA PRO A 100 0.58 8.10 -6.89
C PRO A 100 0.70 7.69 -5.41
N ILE A 101 0.73 8.70 -4.54
CA ILE A 101 0.72 8.51 -3.08
C ILE A 101 -0.57 9.07 -2.47
N ARG A 102 -1.14 8.34 -1.52
CA ARG A 102 -2.22 8.80 -0.64
C ARG A 102 -1.71 8.79 0.80
N ILE A 103 -1.84 9.91 1.49
CA ILE A 103 -1.55 9.99 2.94
C ILE A 103 -2.90 10.10 3.64
N ILE A 104 -3.17 9.18 4.55
CA ILE A 104 -4.48 8.96 5.17
C ILE A 104 -4.30 9.06 6.68
N PRO A 105 -4.94 10.01 7.37
CA PRO A 105 -4.93 10.06 8.82
C PRO A 105 -5.58 8.80 9.42
N ALA A 106 -4.97 8.22 10.45
CA ALA A 106 -5.49 7.04 11.14
C ALA A 106 -6.89 7.27 11.70
N GLU A 107 -7.22 8.51 12.09
CA GLU A 107 -8.55 8.90 12.58
C GLU A 107 -9.63 8.70 11.52
N LEU A 108 -9.31 8.89 10.24
CA LEU A 108 -10.25 8.63 9.15
C LEU A 108 -10.59 7.14 9.09
N ALA A 109 -9.59 6.27 9.27
CA ALA A 109 -9.82 4.83 9.35
C ALA A 109 -10.75 4.48 10.52
N HIS A 110 -10.59 5.11 11.68
CA HIS A 110 -11.46 4.84 12.83
C HIS A 110 -12.93 5.19 12.54
N SER A 111 -13.17 6.30 11.84
CA SER A 111 -14.53 6.71 11.48
C SER A 111 -15.23 5.72 10.54
N LEU A 112 -14.47 5.03 9.69
CA LEU A 112 -14.98 4.00 8.77
C LEU A 112 -15.23 2.67 9.48
N GLY A 113 -14.46 2.35 10.51
CA GLY A 113 -14.63 1.13 11.32
C GLY A 113 -15.76 1.22 12.35
N ALA A 114 -16.15 2.42 12.79
CA ALA A 114 -17.20 2.63 13.78
C ALA A 114 -18.63 2.62 13.23
N GLY A 115 -18.80 2.56 11.90
CA GLY A 115 -20.09 2.57 11.21
C GLY A 115 -20.59 1.20 10.71
N GLY A 116 -19.95 0.10 11.15
CA GLY A 116 -20.32 -1.28 10.81
C GLY A 116 -21.23 -1.93 11.83
#